data_AF-A0A0D0IZZ3-F1
#
_entry.id   AF-A0A0D0IZZ3-F1
#
_cell.length_a   1.000
_cell.length_b   1.000
_cell.length_c   1.000
_cell.angle_alpha   90.00
_cell.angle_beta   90.00
_cell.angle_gamma   90.00
#
_symmetry.space_group_name_H-M   'P 1'
#
loop_
_entity.id
_entity.type
_entity.pdbx_description
1 polymer ?
#
loop_
_entity_poly.entity_id
_entity_poly.type
_entity_poly.pdbx_seq_one_letter_code
_entity_poly.pdbx_strand_id
1 'polypeptide(L)'
;MTNGRVKRARALFMPIAVLEHHAAVDPKLSIYEICDQLEKVWIQVTEEVRTGSFGLGATAIQHLNKLVSESLDADAIEFKRPETWSDFFSECGAIEDDVDSVCSWLFSELYWNRLTAARLATSWMYINAVRLRTGHSQIAFSLDKLGPLLESLSGSGPPIYDGQSFSLGDYTNDML
;
A
#
# COMPACT_ATOMS: atom_id res chain seq x y z
N MET A 1 -5.86 17.88 23.20
CA MET A 1 -5.70 16.43 22.92
C MET A 1 -5.41 16.12 21.43
N THR A 2 -5.25 17.12 20.56
CA THR A 2 -5.07 16.98 19.10
C THR A 2 -3.63 16.67 18.66
N ASN A 3 -2.62 17.22 19.34
CA ASN A 3 -1.20 17.02 18.96
C ASN A 3 -0.69 15.57 19.04
N GLY A 4 -1.31 14.71 19.87
CA GLY A 4 -0.90 13.31 20.00
C GLY A 4 -1.38 12.41 18.86
N ARG A 5 -2.59 12.65 18.35
CA ARG A 5 -3.15 11.91 17.20
C ARG A 5 -2.42 12.27 15.90
N VAL A 6 -2.21 13.57 15.65
CA VAL A 6 -1.47 14.07 14.48
C VAL A 6 -0.03 13.53 14.44
N LYS A 7 0.66 13.46 15.59
CA LYS A 7 2.01 12.86 15.67
C LYS A 7 2.02 11.35 15.36
N ARG A 8 1.00 10.61 15.78
CA ARG A 8 0.91 9.15 15.51
C ARG A 8 0.58 8.85 14.05
N ALA A 9 -0.34 9.57 13.44
CA ALA A 9 -0.69 9.36 12.04
C ALA A 9 0.46 9.74 11.10
N ARG A 10 1.17 10.85 11.37
CA ARG A 10 2.38 11.19 10.61
C ARG A 10 3.49 10.14 10.72
N ALA A 11 3.62 9.46 11.86
CA ALA A 11 4.61 8.40 12.03
C ALA A 11 4.29 7.19 11.14
N LEU A 12 3.00 6.89 10.92
CA LEU A 12 2.55 5.81 10.03
C LEU A 12 2.94 6.06 8.57
N PHE A 13 2.77 7.30 8.11
CA PHE A 13 3.03 7.67 6.71
C PHE A 13 4.47 8.10 6.43
N MET A 14 5.28 8.38 7.46
CA MET A 14 6.64 8.89 7.27
C MET A 14 7.49 8.04 6.31
N PRO A 15 7.55 6.70 6.44
CA PRO A 15 8.36 5.90 5.53
C PRO A 15 7.86 5.95 4.09
N ILE A 16 6.53 5.99 3.91
CA ILE A 16 5.88 6.07 2.60
C ILE A 16 6.18 7.44 1.98
N ALA A 17 6.02 8.51 2.75
CA ALA A 17 6.22 9.88 2.32
C ALA A 17 7.67 10.16 1.89
N VAL A 18 8.65 9.59 2.60
CA VAL A 18 10.06 9.66 2.21
C VAL A 18 10.26 9.06 0.83
N LEU A 19 9.71 7.86 0.56
CA LEU A 19 9.88 7.20 -0.72
C LEU A 19 9.13 7.90 -1.86
N GLU A 20 7.90 8.33 -1.64
CA GLU A 20 7.14 9.10 -2.64
C GLU A 20 7.85 10.42 -2.99
N HIS A 21 8.39 11.12 -1.99
CA HIS A 21 9.16 12.35 -2.20
C HIS A 21 10.43 12.10 -3.03
N HIS A 22 11.16 11.02 -2.75
CA HIS A 22 12.37 10.67 -3.50
C HIS A 22 12.10 10.10 -4.89
N ALA A 23 10.94 9.48 -5.11
CA ALA A 23 10.53 8.96 -6.41
C ALA A 23 9.98 10.07 -7.34
N ALA A 24 9.58 11.23 -6.79
CA ALA A 24 9.12 12.36 -7.58
C ALA A 24 10.27 13.01 -8.36
N VAL A 25 10.07 13.20 -9.67
CA VAL A 25 11.04 13.88 -10.55
C VAL A 25 11.22 15.35 -10.15
N ASP A 26 10.14 15.99 -9.70
CA ASP A 26 10.13 17.36 -9.17
C ASP A 26 9.17 17.43 -7.96
N PRO A 27 9.67 17.19 -6.73
CA PRO A 27 8.81 17.13 -5.54
C PRO A 27 8.25 18.51 -5.18
N LYS A 28 6.94 18.68 -5.40
CA LYS A 28 6.21 19.93 -5.06
C LYS A 28 5.81 20.02 -3.59
N LEU A 29 5.67 18.88 -2.92
CA LEU A 29 5.25 18.78 -1.52
C LEU A 29 6.42 18.29 -0.68
N SER A 30 6.56 18.86 0.52
CA SER A 30 7.48 18.32 1.52
C SER A 30 6.98 16.96 2.05
N ILE A 31 7.90 16.16 2.60
CA ILE A 31 7.58 14.86 3.23
C ILE A 31 6.45 15.01 4.28
N TYR A 32 6.44 16.09 5.06
CA TYR A 32 5.40 16.32 6.07
C TYR A 32 4.04 16.63 5.46
N GLU A 33 4.01 17.40 4.36
CA GLU A 33 2.77 17.66 3.62
C GLU A 33 2.24 16.38 2.99
N ILE A 34 3.11 15.53 2.42
CA ILE A 34 2.74 14.21 1.91
C ILE A 34 2.09 13.37 3.02
N CYS A 35 2.68 13.30 4.22
CA CYS A 35 2.06 12.60 5.36
C CYS A 35 0.65 13.13 5.67
N ASP A 36 0.46 14.44 5.72
CA ASP A 36 -0.83 15.07 6.03
C ASP A 36 -1.89 14.79 4.96
N GLN A 37 -1.49 14.72 3.68
CA GLN A 37 -2.39 14.39 2.59
C GLN A 37 -2.77 12.91 2.59
N LEU A 38 -1.79 12.01 2.78
CA LEU A 38 -2.04 10.57 2.87
C LEU A 38 -2.92 10.21 4.08
N GLU A 39 -2.78 10.92 5.21
CA GLU A 39 -3.67 10.72 6.37
C GLU A 39 -5.14 10.98 6.02
N LYS A 40 -5.44 12.04 5.24
CA LYS A 40 -6.82 12.33 4.83
C LYS A 40 -7.39 11.24 3.93
N VAL A 41 -6.61 10.77 2.96
CA VAL A 41 -7.00 9.65 2.09
C VAL A 41 -7.26 8.40 2.94
N TRP A 42 -6.38 8.10 3.89
CA TRP A 42 -6.53 6.92 4.75
C TRP A 42 -7.76 6.97 5.66
N ILE A 43 -8.10 8.15 6.20
CA ILE A 43 -9.33 8.34 6.98
C ILE A 43 -10.55 7.99 6.12
N GLN A 44 -10.59 8.43 4.86
CA GLN A 44 -11.66 8.10 3.93
C GLN A 44 -11.73 6.60 3.66
N VAL A 45 -10.60 5.97 3.29
CA VAL A 45 -10.53 4.53 3.00
C VAL A 45 -10.95 3.69 4.20
N THR A 46 -10.52 4.07 5.41
CA THR A 46 -10.89 3.37 6.65
C THR A 46 -12.41 3.44 6.90
N GLU A 47 -13.03 4.58 6.61
CA GLU A 47 -14.49 4.73 6.71
C GLU A 47 -15.23 3.87 5.67
N GLU A 48 -14.71 3.79 4.44
CA GLU A 48 -15.25 2.91 3.39
C GLU A 48 -15.15 1.43 3.77
N VAL A 49 -14.05 1.01 4.39
CA VAL A 49 -13.90 -0.36 4.90
C VAL A 49 -14.90 -0.61 6.03
N ARG A 50 -15.02 0.32 6.99
CA ARG A 50 -15.94 0.20 8.13
C ARG A 50 -17.40 0.11 7.73
N THR A 51 -17.79 0.82 6.68
CA THR A 51 -19.17 0.82 6.15
C THR A 51 -19.41 -0.29 5.12
N GLY A 52 -18.37 -1.06 4.75
CA GLY A 52 -18.46 -2.15 3.79
C GLY A 52 -18.54 -1.70 2.33
N SER A 53 -18.27 -0.42 2.03
CA SER A 53 -18.27 0.12 0.67
C SER A 53 -16.94 -0.08 -0.07
N PHE A 54 -15.85 -0.36 0.65
CA PHE A 54 -14.55 -0.62 0.03
C PHE A 54 -14.53 -1.99 -0.67
N GLY A 55 -14.28 -1.99 -1.98
CA GLY A 55 -14.17 -3.21 -2.79
C GLY A 55 -12.77 -3.83 -2.78
N LEU A 56 -12.66 -5.12 -3.13
CA LEU A 56 -11.37 -5.82 -3.29
C LEU A 56 -10.97 -6.03 -4.77
N GLY A 57 -11.65 -5.36 -5.70
CA GLY A 57 -11.40 -5.48 -7.13
C GLY A 57 -10.52 -4.36 -7.69
N ALA A 58 -10.20 -4.48 -8.98
CA ALA A 58 -9.47 -3.47 -9.76
C ALA A 58 -10.02 -2.05 -9.61
N THR A 59 -11.36 -1.90 -9.56
CA THR A 59 -12.03 -0.60 -9.40
C THR A 59 -11.62 0.11 -8.11
N ALA A 60 -11.46 -0.62 -7.01
CA ALA A 60 -11.04 -0.04 -5.73
C ALA A 60 -9.59 0.44 -5.78
N ILE A 61 -8.72 -0.33 -6.44
CA ILE A 61 -7.31 0.04 -6.63
C ILE A 61 -7.20 1.29 -7.51
N GLN A 62 -7.93 1.34 -8.63
CA GLN A 62 -7.96 2.50 -9.51
C GLN A 62 -8.50 3.75 -8.80
N HIS A 63 -9.57 3.60 -8.02
CA HIS A 63 -10.13 4.69 -7.22
C HIS A 63 -9.11 5.22 -6.22
N LEU A 64 -8.48 4.33 -5.45
CA LEU A 64 -7.46 4.67 -4.47
C LEU A 64 -6.26 5.35 -5.12
N ASN A 65 -5.78 4.82 -6.25
CA ASN A 65 -4.64 5.38 -6.96
C ASN A 65 -4.92 6.80 -7.47
N LYS A 66 -6.15 7.06 -7.92
CA LYS A 66 -6.60 8.40 -8.28
C LYS A 66 -6.59 9.33 -7.08
N LEU A 67 -7.21 8.93 -5.96
CA LEU A 67 -7.24 9.74 -4.74
C LEU A 67 -5.84 10.09 -4.22
N VAL A 68 -4.94 9.10 -4.18
CA VAL A 68 -3.55 9.31 -3.77
C VAL A 68 -2.86 10.27 -4.72
N SER A 69 -2.96 10.07 -6.03
CA SER A 69 -2.24 10.89 -7.00
C SER A 69 -2.73 12.35 -7.01
N GLU A 70 -4.05 12.57 -6.94
CA GLU A 70 -4.65 13.90 -6.78
C GLU A 70 -4.18 14.58 -5.47
N SER A 71 -4.12 13.83 -4.37
CA SER A 71 -3.69 14.35 -3.07
C SER A 71 -2.21 14.74 -3.03
N LEU A 72 -1.38 14.14 -3.91
CA LEU A 72 0.05 14.41 -4.01
C LEU A 72 0.41 15.39 -5.14
N ASP A 73 -0.57 15.98 -5.83
CA ASP A 73 -0.37 16.81 -7.03
C ASP A 73 0.55 16.15 -8.07
N ALA A 74 0.30 14.86 -8.29
CA ALA A 74 1.09 14.02 -9.17
C ALA A 74 0.19 13.26 -10.15
N ASP A 75 0.76 12.87 -11.29
CA ASP A 75 0.01 12.13 -12.29
C ASP A 75 -0.43 10.77 -11.73
N ALA A 76 -1.67 10.41 -12.06
CA ALA A 76 -2.21 9.09 -11.75
C ALA A 76 -1.47 8.03 -12.57
N ILE A 77 -0.87 7.06 -11.87
CA ILE A 77 -0.25 5.94 -12.55
C ILE A 77 -1.33 5.06 -13.17
N GLU A 78 -1.13 4.64 -14.42
CA GLU A 78 -2.06 3.72 -15.08
C GLU A 78 -1.97 2.33 -14.45
N PHE A 79 -3.08 1.88 -13.86
CA PHE A 79 -3.25 0.50 -13.42
C PHE A 79 -3.39 -0.39 -14.66
N LYS A 80 -2.29 -1.06 -15.06
CA LYS A 80 -2.29 -1.86 -16.29
C LYS A 80 -3.03 -3.17 -16.06
N ARG A 81 -3.64 -3.69 -17.13
CA ARG A 81 -4.33 -5.00 -17.18
C ARG A 81 -5.35 -5.24 -16.03
N PRO A 82 -6.26 -4.30 -15.73
CA PRO A 82 -7.27 -4.47 -14.69
C PRO A 82 -8.13 -5.73 -14.85
N GLU A 83 -8.33 -6.16 -16.08
CA GLU A 83 -9.10 -7.35 -16.44
C GLU A 83 -8.53 -8.64 -15.87
N THR A 84 -7.22 -8.70 -15.62
CA THR A 84 -6.54 -9.90 -15.09
C THR A 84 -6.47 -9.94 -13.56
N TRP A 85 -6.86 -8.83 -12.89
CA TRP A 85 -6.75 -8.74 -11.44
C TRP A 85 -7.63 -9.76 -10.72
N SER A 86 -8.84 -10.01 -11.23
CA SER A 86 -9.75 -11.00 -10.63
C SER A 86 -9.17 -12.41 -10.66
N ASP A 87 -8.47 -12.76 -11.75
CA ASP A 87 -7.83 -14.07 -11.91
C ASP A 87 -6.65 -14.19 -10.94
N PHE A 88 -5.75 -13.22 -10.93
CA PHE A 88 -4.62 -13.16 -9.98
C PHE A 88 -5.08 -13.24 -8.52
N PHE A 89 -6.10 -12.46 -8.15
CA PHE A 89 -6.64 -12.45 -6.80
C PHE A 89 -7.22 -13.82 -6.40
N SER A 90 -7.83 -14.53 -7.35
CA SER A 90 -8.33 -15.89 -7.12
C SER A 90 -7.20 -16.92 -6.98
N GLU A 91 -6.10 -16.74 -7.72
CA GLU A 91 -4.90 -17.59 -7.65
C GLU A 91 -4.14 -17.44 -6.32
N CYS A 92 -4.29 -16.31 -5.63
CA CYS A 92 -3.72 -16.11 -4.29
C CYS A 92 -4.35 -17.02 -3.22
N GLY A 93 -5.52 -17.61 -3.47
CA GLY A 93 -6.27 -18.40 -2.50
C GLY A 93 -7.23 -17.57 -1.66
N ALA A 94 -7.86 -18.20 -0.66
CA ALA A 94 -8.76 -17.52 0.25
C ALA A 94 -7.96 -16.66 1.23
N ILE A 95 -8.25 -15.36 1.25
CA ILE A 95 -7.57 -14.40 2.15
C ILE A 95 -7.72 -14.84 3.62
N GLU A 96 -8.87 -15.40 3.97
CA GLU A 96 -9.18 -15.85 5.32
C GLU A 96 -8.27 -16.99 5.81
N ASP A 97 -7.61 -17.73 4.91
CA ASP A 97 -6.73 -18.84 5.26
C ASP A 97 -5.32 -18.35 5.65
N ASP A 98 -4.79 -17.32 4.97
CA ASP A 98 -3.47 -16.72 5.25
C ASP A 98 -3.40 -15.25 4.75
N VAL A 99 -3.88 -14.31 5.58
CA VAL A 99 -3.91 -12.89 5.25
C VAL A 99 -2.51 -12.30 5.01
N ASP A 100 -1.50 -12.76 5.74
CA ASP A 100 -0.14 -12.20 5.68
C ASP A 100 0.55 -12.57 4.36
N SER A 101 0.46 -13.84 3.96
CA SER A 101 1.02 -14.31 2.70
C SER A 101 0.29 -13.69 1.51
N VAL A 102 -1.05 -13.70 1.51
CA VAL A 102 -1.83 -13.11 0.42
C VAL A 102 -1.55 -11.61 0.32
N CYS A 103 -1.54 -10.87 1.44
CA CYS A 103 -1.22 -9.43 1.40
C CYS A 103 0.21 -9.16 0.89
N SER A 104 1.17 -10.05 1.16
CA SER A 104 2.53 -9.95 0.62
C SER A 104 2.53 -10.10 -0.91
N TRP A 105 1.74 -11.04 -1.44
CA TRP A 105 1.58 -11.23 -2.89
C TRP A 105 0.88 -10.05 -3.55
N LEU A 106 -0.24 -9.60 -2.98
CA LEU A 106 -0.97 -8.43 -3.47
C LEU A 106 -0.08 -7.18 -3.47
N PHE A 107 0.70 -6.96 -2.42
CA PHE A 107 1.61 -5.82 -2.34
C PHE A 107 2.70 -5.87 -3.42
N SER A 108 3.34 -7.02 -3.58
CA SER A 108 4.39 -7.23 -4.60
C SER A 108 3.84 -6.99 -6.02
N GLU A 109 2.64 -7.51 -6.30
CA GLU A 109 1.98 -7.33 -7.60
C GLU A 109 1.58 -5.87 -7.86
N LEU A 110 1.10 -5.17 -6.83
CA LEU A 110 0.69 -3.78 -6.95
C LEU A 110 1.86 -2.81 -7.10
N TYR A 111 2.89 -2.97 -6.27
CA TYR A 111 4.00 -2.03 -6.28
C TYR A 111 4.94 -2.31 -7.46
N TRP A 112 5.34 -3.56 -7.70
CA TRP A 112 6.57 -3.84 -8.46
C TRP A 112 6.40 -4.76 -9.68
N ASN A 113 5.41 -5.65 -9.71
CA ASN A 113 5.27 -6.62 -10.79
C ASN A 113 4.39 -6.13 -11.97
N ARG A 114 4.33 -7.01 -12.99
CA ARG A 114 3.80 -6.92 -14.38
C ARG A 114 2.39 -6.35 -14.55
N LEU A 115 1.64 -6.08 -13.50
CA LEU A 115 0.30 -5.52 -13.65
C LEU A 115 0.25 -3.99 -13.45
N THR A 116 0.96 -3.32 -12.53
CA THR A 116 0.37 -2.01 -12.10
C THR A 116 1.27 -0.84 -11.71
N ALA A 117 2.53 -1.05 -11.32
CA ALA A 117 3.44 0.03 -10.89
C ALA A 117 2.77 1.10 -10.00
N ALA A 118 1.83 0.71 -9.14
CA ALA A 118 1.08 1.65 -8.32
C ALA A 118 2.04 2.39 -7.37
N ARG A 119 1.64 3.60 -6.95
CA ARG A 119 2.36 4.33 -5.90
C ARG A 119 2.48 3.47 -4.65
N LEU A 120 3.57 3.62 -3.91
CA LEU A 120 3.77 2.90 -2.65
C LEU A 120 2.62 3.15 -1.70
N ALA A 121 2.16 4.39 -1.62
CA ALA A 121 1.00 4.78 -0.83
C ALA A 121 -0.28 4.03 -1.23
N THR A 122 -0.54 3.88 -2.53
CA THR A 122 -1.67 3.11 -3.05
C THR A 122 -1.58 1.64 -2.64
N SER A 123 -0.43 0.99 -2.87
CA SER A 123 -0.23 -0.41 -2.53
C SER A 123 -0.40 -0.65 -1.03
N TRP A 124 0.20 0.21 -0.20
CA TRP A 124 0.10 0.13 1.26
C TRP A 124 -1.33 0.33 1.78
N MET A 125 -2.05 1.35 1.27
CA MET A 125 -3.43 1.61 1.70
C MET A 125 -4.36 0.46 1.29
N TYR A 126 -4.18 -0.09 0.08
CA TYR A 126 -5.01 -1.20 -0.40
C TYR A 126 -4.87 -2.44 0.46
N ILE A 127 -3.63 -2.87 0.76
CA ILE A 127 -3.43 -4.05 1.62
C ILE A 127 -3.92 -3.83 3.05
N ASN A 128 -3.80 -2.61 3.60
CA ASN A 128 -4.31 -2.33 4.94
C ASN A 128 -5.85 -2.32 4.95
N ALA A 129 -6.49 -1.88 3.86
CA ALA A 129 -7.92 -1.99 3.70
C ALA A 129 -8.38 -3.46 3.63
N VAL A 130 -7.64 -4.32 2.92
CA VAL A 130 -7.86 -5.79 2.90
C VAL A 130 -7.77 -6.36 4.32
N ARG A 131 -6.67 -6.08 5.04
CA ARG A 131 -6.46 -6.55 6.43
C ARG A 131 -7.58 -6.11 7.36
N LEU A 132 -7.94 -4.83 7.34
CA LEU A 132 -9.03 -4.30 8.16
C LEU A 132 -10.37 -4.96 7.85
N ARG A 133 -10.67 -5.19 6.56
CA ARG A 133 -11.90 -5.87 6.13
C ARG A 133 -11.95 -7.33 6.61
N THR A 134 -10.81 -7.98 6.76
CA THR A 134 -10.70 -9.36 7.28
C THR A 134 -10.45 -9.42 8.80
N GLY A 135 -10.58 -8.30 9.52
CA GLY A 135 -10.47 -8.25 10.97
C GLY A 135 -9.03 -8.27 11.50
N HIS A 136 -8.04 -8.06 10.64
CA HIS A 136 -6.62 -8.01 10.99
C HIS A 136 -6.16 -6.58 11.27
N SER A 137 -5.09 -6.45 12.07
CA SER A 137 -4.46 -5.16 12.37
C SER A 137 -3.80 -4.55 11.13
N GLN A 138 -3.70 -3.22 11.13
CA GLN A 138 -2.92 -2.48 10.14
C GLN A 138 -1.42 -2.73 10.37
N ILE A 139 -0.66 -2.67 9.28
CA ILE A 139 0.80 -2.74 9.30
C ILE A 139 1.39 -1.36 9.02
N ALA A 140 2.44 -1.00 9.74
CA ALA A 140 3.21 0.22 9.50
C ALA A 140 4.57 -0.16 8.94
N PHE A 141 5.07 0.54 7.92
CA PHE A 141 6.47 0.34 7.52
C PHE A 141 7.45 0.84 8.59
N SER A 142 8.59 0.19 8.67
CA SER A 142 9.70 0.68 9.49
C SER A 142 10.66 1.52 8.63
N LEU A 143 10.96 2.74 9.06
CA LEU A 143 11.80 3.67 8.29
C LEU A 143 13.21 3.13 8.05
N ASP A 144 13.79 2.45 9.04
CA ASP A 144 15.10 1.80 8.99
C ASP A 144 15.15 0.56 8.08
N LYS A 145 13.99 0.04 7.69
CA LYS A 145 13.86 -1.12 6.80
C LYS A 145 13.47 -0.77 5.36
N LEU A 146 13.39 0.52 5.02
CA LEU A 146 13.02 0.97 3.67
C LEU A 146 14.01 0.50 2.59
N GLY A 147 15.32 0.61 2.85
CA GLY A 147 16.35 0.11 1.91
C GLY A 147 16.19 -1.38 1.63
N PRO A 148 16.22 -2.24 2.66
CA PRO A 148 15.97 -3.68 2.53
C PRO A 148 14.63 -4.02 1.84
N LEU A 149 13.56 -3.27 2.13
CA LEU A 149 12.28 -3.43 1.46
C LEU A 149 12.43 -3.23 -0.06
N LEU A 150 13.01 -2.10 -0.48
CA LEU A 150 13.23 -1.79 -1.90
C LEU A 150 14.17 -2.79 -2.58
N GLU A 151 15.21 -3.24 -1.89
CA GLU A 151 16.14 -4.26 -2.38
C GLU A 151 15.42 -5.59 -2.61
N SER A 152 14.63 -6.04 -1.63
CA SER A 152 13.88 -7.29 -1.72
C SER A 152 12.90 -7.27 -2.89
N LEU A 153 12.25 -6.13 -3.11
CA LEU A 153 11.35 -5.91 -4.23
C LEU A 153 12.14 -5.92 -5.55
N SER A 154 13.28 -5.22 -5.64
CA SER A 154 14.09 -5.12 -6.87
C SER A 154 14.67 -6.45 -7.39
N GLY A 155 14.80 -7.45 -6.51
CA GLY A 155 15.26 -8.80 -6.85
C GLY A 155 14.14 -9.83 -7.02
N SER A 156 12.93 -9.53 -6.53
CA SER A 156 11.81 -10.47 -6.51
C SER A 156 10.91 -10.26 -7.72
N GLY A 157 10.93 -11.19 -8.67
CA GLY A 157 9.70 -11.54 -9.38
C GLY A 157 8.63 -12.02 -8.38
N PRO A 158 7.39 -12.25 -8.81
CA PRO A 158 6.38 -12.83 -7.93
C PRO A 158 6.97 -14.13 -7.35
N PRO A 159 6.78 -14.43 -6.04
CA PRO A 159 7.45 -15.52 -5.31
C PRO A 159 7.20 -16.94 -5.87
N ILE A 160 6.46 -17.02 -6.97
CA ILE A 160 6.12 -18.23 -7.72
C ILE A 160 7.31 -18.73 -8.57
N TYR A 161 8.32 -17.91 -8.89
CA TYR A 161 9.34 -18.28 -9.89
C TYR A 161 10.79 -18.47 -9.39
N ASP A 162 11.25 -17.88 -8.29
CA ASP A 162 12.70 -17.91 -7.94
C ASP A 162 13.06 -18.13 -6.45
N GLY A 163 12.14 -18.58 -5.59
CA GLY A 163 12.49 -18.95 -4.21
C GLY A 163 12.93 -17.78 -3.30
N GLN A 164 12.69 -16.53 -3.72
CA GLN A 164 12.73 -15.38 -2.82
C GLN A 164 11.36 -15.19 -2.18
N SER A 165 11.27 -15.49 -0.89
CA SER A 165 10.08 -15.27 -0.07
C SER A 165 10.00 -13.80 0.33
N PHE A 166 9.48 -12.95 -0.55
CA PHE A 166 9.06 -11.61 -0.11
C PHE A 166 7.97 -11.77 0.94
N SER A 167 8.29 -11.36 2.18
CA SER A 167 7.36 -11.29 3.29
C SER A 167 7.25 -9.86 3.74
N LEU A 168 6.05 -9.28 3.62
CA LEU A 168 5.84 -7.89 4.00
C LEU A 168 6.07 -7.66 5.50
N GLY A 169 5.77 -8.68 6.31
CA GLY A 169 5.95 -8.67 7.77
C GLY A 169 7.37 -8.33 8.21
N ASP A 170 8.37 -8.72 7.42
CA ASP A 170 9.79 -8.49 7.73
C ASP A 170 10.15 -6.99 7.73
N TYR A 171 9.38 -6.17 7.02
CA TYR A 171 9.62 -4.73 6.82
C TYR A 171 8.64 -3.85 7.58
N THR A 172 7.74 -4.45 8.34
CA THR A 172 6.69 -3.75 9.07
C THR A 172 6.84 -3.86 10.57
N ASN A 173 6.21 -2.92 11.27
CA ASN A 173 5.95 -2.97 12.68
C ASN A 173 4.46 -3.26 12.88
N ASP A 174 4.16 -4.25 13.72
CA ASP A 174 2.79 -4.46 14.19
C ASP A 174 2.38 -3.25 15.02
N MET A 175 1.35 -2.55 14.56
CA MET A 175 0.72 -1.49 15.34
C MET A 175 -0.29 -2.13 16.28
N LEU A 176 0.04 -2.16 17.58
CA LEU A 176 -0.87 -2.52 18.67
C LEU A 176 -2.06 -1.54 18.76
#